data_AF-A0A8J6HPA6-F1
#
_entry.id   AF-A0A8J6HPA6-F1
#
_cell.length_a   1.000
_cell.length_b   1.000
_cell.length_c   1.000
_cell.angle_alpha   90.00
_cell.angle_beta   90.00
_cell.angle_gamma   90.00
#
_symmetry.space_group_name_H-M   'P 1'
#
loop_
_entity.id
_entity.type
_entity.pdbx_description
1 polymer ?
#
loop_
_entity_poly.entity_id
_entity_poly.type
_entity_poly.pdbx_seq_one_letter_code
_entity_poly.pdbx_strand_id
1 'polypeptide(L)'
;MRTVFNLLRASLTAANEKDWVHEISAIENNINATVHGTTGYPPNALSFATNPRLKATQQFLSGIPENDTVPDFDNTTLTARQRMSQIADAASRRFNVKRYKPVLFALGDQVAVEDSQHASARL
;
A
#
# COMPACT_ATOMS: atom_id res chain seq x y z
N MET A 1 -2.66 -3.99 6.52
CA MET A 1 -3.44 -3.93 7.77
C MET A 1 -3.09 -2.73 8.66
N ARG A 2 -1.81 -2.39 8.89
CA ARG A 2 -1.42 -1.29 9.80
C ARG A 2 -2.01 0.10 9.48
N THR A 3 -2.12 0.47 8.20
CA THR A 3 -2.60 1.79 7.78
C THR A 3 -4.08 2.03 8.07
N VAL A 4 -4.94 1.05 7.77
CA VAL A 4 -6.40 1.13 8.04
C VAL A 4 -6.66 1.29 9.54
N PHE A 5 -6.04 0.45 10.37
CA PHE A 5 -6.19 0.53 11.82
C PHE A 5 -5.70 1.84 12.42
N ASN A 6 -4.60 2.41 11.90
CA ASN A 6 -4.11 3.71 12.35
C ASN A 6 -5.10 4.84 12.02
N LEU A 7 -5.71 4.80 10.82
CA LEU A 7 -6.70 5.79 10.41
C LEU A 7 -8.00 5.64 11.21
N LEU A 8 -8.49 4.42 11.40
CA LEU A 8 -9.64 4.13 12.26
C LEU A 8 -9.39 4.65 13.68
N ARG A 9 -8.23 4.38 14.27
CA ARG A 9 -7.89 4.86 15.62
C ARG A 9 -7.81 6.39 15.71
N ALA A 10 -7.42 7.06 14.61
CA ALA A 10 -7.34 8.51 14.57
C ALA A 10 -8.70 9.19 14.38
N SER A 11 -9.64 8.56 13.66
CA SER A 11 -10.91 9.18 13.29
C SER A 11 -12.13 8.67 14.08
N LEU A 12 -12.19 7.37 14.38
CA LEU A 12 -13.22 6.75 15.24
C LEU A 12 -12.84 6.91 16.72
N THR A 13 -12.83 8.16 17.17
CA THR A 13 -12.81 8.46 18.61
C THR A 13 -14.17 8.16 19.23
N ALA A 14 -14.25 8.01 20.55
CA ALA A 14 -15.52 7.74 21.26
C ALA A 14 -16.63 8.78 20.94
N ALA A 15 -16.26 10.01 20.59
CA ALA A 15 -17.20 11.05 20.20
C ALA A 15 -17.83 10.82 18.80
N ASN A 16 -17.08 10.16 17.91
CA ASN A 16 -17.44 9.96 16.51
C ASN A 16 -17.89 8.52 16.21
N GLU A 17 -17.92 7.63 17.21
CA GLU A 17 -18.30 6.23 17.03
C GLU A 17 -19.72 6.07 16.48
N LYS A 18 -20.64 6.97 16.84
CA LYS A 18 -22.01 7.01 16.29
C LYS A 18 -22.06 7.29 14.78
N ASP A 19 -21.03 7.95 14.25
CA ASP A 19 -20.92 8.37 12.85
C ASP A 19 -19.97 7.45 12.06
N TRP A 20 -19.72 6.23 12.57
CA TRP A 20 -18.70 5.34 12.03
C TRP A 20 -18.86 5.02 10.54
N VAL A 21 -20.09 4.98 10.04
CA VAL A 21 -20.38 4.75 8.61
C VAL A 21 -19.77 5.86 7.75
N HIS A 22 -19.85 7.12 8.21
CA HIS A 22 -19.26 8.26 7.52
C HIS A 22 -17.73 8.20 7.61
N GLU A 23 -17.20 7.89 8.79
CA GLU A 23 -15.75 7.80 9.03
C GLU A 23 -15.10 6.68 8.20
N ILE A 24 -15.71 5.50 8.10
CA ILE A 24 -15.21 4.41 7.26
C ILE A 24 -15.20 4.81 5.79
N SER A 25 -16.27 5.45 5.32
CA SER A 25 -16.35 5.93 3.92
C SER A 25 -15.25 6.96 3.63
N ALA A 26 -14.96 7.85 4.59
CA ALA A 26 -13.88 8.82 4.48
C ALA A 26 -12.50 8.16 4.46
N ILE A 27 -12.27 7.14 5.30
CA ILE A 27 -11.02 6.37 5.33
C ILE A 27 -10.79 5.61 4.02
N GLU A 28 -11.81 4.91 3.50
CA GLU A 28 -11.75 4.18 2.24
C GLU A 28 -11.32 5.10 1.11
N ASN A 29 -12.01 6.23 0.98
CA ASN A 29 -11.69 7.23 -0.01
C ASN A 29 -10.27 7.79 0.16
N ASN A 30 -9.85 8.10 1.39
CA ASN A 30 -8.50 8.61 1.67
C ASN A 30 -7.42 7.61 1.20
N ILE A 31 -7.58 6.32 1.54
CA ILE A 31 -6.64 5.27 1.15
C ILE A 31 -6.60 5.11 -0.37
N ASN A 32 -7.76 5.11 -1.02
CA ASN A 32 -7.86 4.86 -2.46
C ASN A 32 -7.45 6.07 -3.32
N ALA A 33 -7.46 7.28 -2.76
CA ALA A 33 -7.04 8.51 -3.43
C ALA A 33 -5.58 8.94 -3.09
N THR A 34 -4.94 8.30 -2.11
CA THR A 34 -3.57 8.64 -1.71
C THR A 34 -2.53 7.93 -2.57
N VAL A 35 -1.56 8.70 -3.09
CA VAL A 35 -0.45 8.17 -3.90
C VAL A 35 0.39 7.21 -3.08
N HIS A 36 0.59 6.00 -3.60
CA HIS A 36 1.48 5.02 -2.99
C HIS A 36 2.93 5.24 -3.45
N GLY A 37 3.89 5.26 -2.51
CA GLY A 37 5.29 5.60 -2.81
C GLY A 37 6.00 4.67 -3.80
N THR A 38 5.60 3.39 -3.89
CA THR A 38 6.21 2.43 -4.82
C THR A 38 5.71 2.60 -6.25
N THR A 39 4.41 2.81 -6.43
CA THR A 39 3.81 2.92 -7.77
C THR A 39 3.88 4.36 -8.28
N GLY A 40 3.83 5.34 -7.37
CA GLY A 40 3.69 6.75 -7.67
C GLY A 40 2.28 7.15 -8.11
N TYR A 41 1.30 6.25 -7.93
CA TYR A 41 -0.11 6.47 -8.29
C TYR A 41 -1.02 6.07 -7.13
N PRO A 42 -2.20 6.70 -6.99
CA PRO A 42 -3.22 6.24 -6.05
C PRO A 42 -3.91 4.97 -6.55
N PRO A 43 -4.39 4.08 -5.66
CA PRO A 43 -5.08 2.85 -6.07
C PRO A 43 -6.23 3.07 -7.07
N ASN A 44 -7.05 4.11 -6.90
CA ASN A 44 -8.16 4.39 -7.81
C ASN A 44 -7.70 4.69 -9.25
N ALA A 45 -6.54 5.33 -9.43
CA ALA A 45 -6.01 5.58 -10.76
C ALA A 45 -5.58 4.27 -11.46
N LEU A 46 -5.13 3.28 -10.69
CA LEU A 46 -4.74 1.95 -11.19
C LEU A 46 -5.92 1.00 -11.42
N SER A 47 -7.05 1.24 -10.76
CA SER A 47 -8.25 0.41 -10.91
C SER A 47 -9.24 0.97 -11.93
N PHE A 48 -9.34 2.31 -12.06
CA PHE A 48 -10.45 2.96 -12.77
C PHE A 48 -10.01 4.08 -13.72
N ALA A 49 -8.71 4.26 -14.00
CA ALA A 49 -8.18 5.35 -14.83
C ALA A 49 -8.55 6.77 -14.38
N THR A 50 -9.11 6.89 -13.18
CA THR A 50 -9.67 8.12 -12.66
C THR A 50 -8.99 8.39 -11.34
N ASN A 51 -8.53 9.62 -11.13
CA ASN A 51 -8.13 10.08 -9.81
C ASN A 51 -9.30 10.85 -9.22
N PRO A 52 -10.21 10.21 -8.46
CA PRO A 52 -11.30 10.91 -7.81
C PRO A 52 -10.74 11.63 -6.59
N ARG A 53 -9.90 12.66 -6.81
CA ARG A 53 -9.90 13.75 -5.85
C ARG A 53 -11.29 14.35 -5.97
N LEU A 54 -12.16 13.99 -5.01
CA LEU A 54 -13.55 14.43 -4.93
C LEU A 54 -13.66 15.90 -5.30
N LYS A 55 -14.80 16.28 -5.89
CA LYS A 55 -15.18 17.68 -6.12
C LYS A 55 -14.85 18.61 -4.94
N ALA A 56 -14.90 18.10 -3.70
CA ALA A 56 -14.49 18.82 -2.49
C ALA A 56 -13.00 19.22 -2.47
N THR A 57 -12.09 18.35 -2.93
CA THR A 57 -10.65 18.65 -3.07
C THR A 57 -10.37 19.60 -4.24
N GLN A 58 -11.12 19.46 -5.35
CA GLN A 58 -11.05 20.39 -6.48
C GLN A 58 -11.58 21.79 -6.12
N GLN A 59 -12.64 21.90 -5.32
CA GLN A 59 -13.16 23.17 -4.79
C GLN A 59 -12.18 23.88 -3.85
N PHE A 60 -11.41 23.11 -3.04
CA PHE A 60 -10.35 23.65 -2.19
C PHE A 60 -9.13 24.14 -2.98
N LEU A 61 -8.95 23.66 -4.21
CA LEU A 61 -7.83 23.96 -5.11
C LEU A 61 -8.23 24.87 -6.29
N SER A 62 -9.35 25.60 -6.19
CA SER A 62 -10.02 26.38 -7.25
C SER A 62 -9.20 27.50 -7.94
N GLY A 63 -7.88 27.53 -7.75
CA GLY A 63 -6.93 28.32 -8.54
C GLY A 63 -6.12 27.53 -9.59
N ILE A 64 -6.36 26.23 -9.79
CA ILE A 64 -5.61 25.41 -10.76
C ILE A 64 -6.45 25.17 -12.03
N PRO A 65 -5.93 25.39 -13.24
CA PRO A 65 -6.70 25.26 -14.48
C PRO A 65 -7.23 23.84 -14.70
N GLU A 66 -8.43 23.78 -15.25
CA GLU A 66 -9.23 22.61 -15.66
C GLU A 66 -8.61 21.82 -16.83
N ASN A 67 -7.31 21.52 -16.77
CA ASN A 67 -6.65 20.66 -17.75
C ASN A 67 -6.21 19.35 -17.07
N ASP A 68 -7.17 18.67 -16.43
CA ASP A 68 -7.00 17.27 -16.04
C ASP A 68 -7.04 16.43 -17.33
N THR A 69 -5.87 16.26 -17.93
CA THR A 69 -5.66 15.23 -18.94
C THR A 69 -5.95 13.90 -18.25
N VAL A 70 -7.05 13.24 -18.64
CA VAL A 70 -7.38 11.89 -18.18
C VAL A 70 -6.14 11.03 -18.41
N PRO A 71 -5.48 10.52 -17.34
CA PRO A 71 -4.27 9.74 -17.51
C PRO A 71 -4.61 8.51 -18.35
N ASP A 72 -3.82 8.25 -19.39
CA ASP A 72 -3.93 7.00 -20.13
C ASP A 72 -3.72 5.84 -19.16
N PHE A 73 -4.79 5.06 -18.97
CA PHE A 73 -4.88 3.98 -17.99
C PHE A 73 -3.82 2.92 -18.21
N ASP A 74 -3.62 2.55 -19.47
CA ASP A 74 -2.74 1.44 -19.84
C ASP A 74 -1.29 1.85 -19.59
N ASN A 75 -0.93 3.08 -19.95
CA ASN A 75 0.37 3.65 -19.68
C ASN A 75 0.63 3.84 -18.18
N THR A 76 -0.38 4.26 -17.42
CA THR A 76 -0.29 4.43 -15.96
C THR A 76 -0.06 3.09 -15.26
N THR A 77 -0.84 2.08 -15.63
CA THR A 77 -0.74 0.72 -15.08
C THR A 77 0.58 0.06 -15.44
N LEU A 78 1.03 0.21 -16.69
CA LEU A 78 2.29 -0.33 -17.17
C LEU A 78 3.47 0.30 -16.43
N THR A 79 3.48 1.63 -16.26
CA THR A 79 4.50 2.35 -15.50
C THR A 79 4.53 1.90 -14.04
N ALA A 80 3.38 1.75 -13.41
CA ALA A 80 3.27 1.27 -12.03
C ALA A 80 3.85 -0.15 -11.88
N ARG A 81 3.52 -1.06 -12.80
CA ARG A 81 4.06 -2.44 -12.83
C ARG A 81 5.57 -2.46 -12.99
N GLN A 82 6.11 -1.63 -13.90
CA GLN A 82 7.56 -1.53 -14.09
C GLN A 82 8.26 -1.05 -12.81
N ARG A 83 7.74 -0.02 -12.15
CA ARG A 83 8.29 0.47 -10.88
C ARG A 83 8.24 -0.58 -9.78
N MET A 84 7.11 -1.30 -9.66
CA MET A 84 6.98 -2.40 -8.71
C MET A 84 8.02 -3.49 -8.95
N SER A 85 8.24 -3.89 -10.21
CA SER A 85 9.27 -4.88 -10.57
C SER A 85 10.66 -4.39 -10.17
N GLN A 86 11.02 -3.15 -10.52
CA GLN A 86 12.33 -2.58 -10.20
C GLN A 86 12.60 -2.52 -8.70
N ILE A 87 11.60 -2.14 -7.90
CA ILE A 87 11.71 -2.07 -6.45
C ILE A 87 11.79 -3.48 -5.85
N ALA A 88 11.03 -4.45 -6.36
CA ALA A 88 11.12 -5.84 -5.95
C ALA A 88 12.51 -6.43 -6.24
N ASP A 89 13.07 -6.17 -7.42
CA ASP A 89 14.42 -6.62 -7.80
C ASP A 89 15.49 -5.94 -6.94
N ALA A 90 15.36 -4.65 -6.67
CA ALA A 90 16.25 -3.93 -5.78
C ALA A 90 16.18 -4.46 -4.34
N ALA A 91 14.97 -4.76 -3.84
CA ALA A 91 14.77 -5.34 -2.51
C ALA A 91 15.36 -6.76 -2.44
N SER A 92 15.14 -7.59 -3.46
CA SER A 92 15.71 -8.94 -3.58
C SER A 92 17.24 -8.89 -3.59
N ARG A 93 17.84 -8.00 -4.39
CA ARG A 93 19.30 -7.78 -4.40
C ARG A 93 19.81 -7.33 -3.03
N ARG A 94 19.18 -6.36 -2.38
CA ARG A 94 19.55 -5.92 -1.02
C ARG A 94 19.46 -7.04 0.00
N PHE A 95 18.40 -7.85 -0.07
CA PHE A 95 18.19 -8.99 0.79
C PHE A 95 19.28 -10.05 0.59
N ASN A 96 19.59 -10.38 -0.67
CA ASN A 96 20.63 -11.34 -1.03
C ASN A 96 22.02 -10.85 -0.61
N VAL A 97 22.35 -9.57 -0.81
CA VAL A 97 23.61 -8.96 -0.34
C VAL A 97 23.70 -9.01 1.18
N LYS A 98 22.63 -8.72 1.93
CA LYS A 98 22.65 -8.80 3.39
C LYS A 98 22.86 -10.24 3.89
N ARG A 99 22.46 -11.24 3.09
CA ARG A 99 22.58 -12.66 3.38
C ARG A 99 23.90 -13.26 2.88
N TYR A 100 25.05 -12.60 3.06
CA TYR A 100 26.42 -13.10 2.76
C TYR A 100 26.79 -14.50 3.33
N LYS A 101 25.85 -15.28 3.88
CA LYS A 101 26.02 -16.70 4.10
C LYS A 101 25.31 -17.46 2.96
N PRO A 102 26.04 -18.22 2.13
CA PRO A 102 25.40 -19.18 1.22
C PRO A 102 24.44 -20.08 2.00
N VAL A 103 23.50 -20.71 1.30
CA VAL A 103 22.66 -21.76 1.88
C VAL A 103 23.58 -22.72 2.63
N LEU A 104 23.46 -22.77 3.96
CA LEU A 104 24.34 -23.58 4.83
C LEU A 104 24.14 -25.08 4.63
N PHE A 105 23.10 -25.46 3.89
CA PHE A 105 22.60 -26.81 3.78
C PHE A 105 22.77 -27.33 2.35
N ALA A 106 23.38 -28.50 2.21
CA ALA A 106 23.48 -29.25 0.97
C ALA A 106 22.31 -30.26 0.83
N LEU A 107 22.15 -30.82 -0.36
CA LEU A 107 21.22 -31.93 -0.60
C LEU A 107 21.63 -33.13 0.28
N GLY A 108 20.73 -33.56 1.16
CA GLY A 108 20.96 -34.68 2.09
C GLY A 108 21.23 -34.25 3.54
N ASP A 109 21.37 -32.95 3.81
CA ASP A 109 21.54 -32.47 5.18
C ASP A 109 20.25 -32.64 5.99
N GLN A 110 20.37 -33.20 7.19
CA GLN A 110 19.28 -33.25 8.15
C GLN A 110 19.22 -31.93 8.92
N VAL A 111 18.14 -31.18 8.75
CA VAL A 111 17.94 -29.86 9.37
C VAL A 111 16.79 -29.89 10.35
N ALA A 112 16.94 -29.22 11.49
CA ALA A 112 15.85 -28.99 12.42
C ALA A 112 14.96 -27.85 11.89
N VAL A 113 13.66 -28.11 11.77
CA VAL A 113 12.66 -27.09 11.43
C VAL A 113 12.03 -26.61 12.73
N GLU A 114 12.01 -25.29 12.95
CA GLU A 114 11.32 -24.72 14.10
C GLU A 114 9.81 -24.94 13.95
N ASP A 115 9.23 -25.68 14.89
CA ASP A 115 7.80 -25.94 14.91
C ASP A 115 7.05 -24.70 15.41
N SER A 116 6.55 -23.92 14.46
CA SER A 116 5.92 -22.61 14.72
C SER A 116 4.58 -22.74 15.46
N GLN A 117 4.06 -23.97 15.63
CA GLN A 117 2.80 -24.24 16.33
C GLN A 117 2.93 -24.21 17.86
N HIS A 118 4.14 -24.28 18.40
CA HIS A 118 4.37 -24.31 19.87
C HIS A 118 5.02 -23.04 20.44
N ALA A 119 5.36 -22.05 19.61
CA ALA A 119 5.96 -20.79 20.04
C ALA A 119 4.99 -19.84 20.78
N SER A 120 3.68 -20.14 20.80
CA SER A 120 2.66 -19.35 21.50
C SER A 120 2.52 -19.67 23.00
N ALA A 121 3.32 -20.60 23.53
CA ALA A 121 3.19 -21.09 24.90
C ALA A 121 4.32 -20.66 25.84
N ARG A 122 4.76 -19.39 25.76
CA ARG A 122 5.51 -18.74 26.85
C ARG A 122 4.98 -17.33 27.07
N LEU A 123 4.24 -17.21 28.18
CA LEU A 123 3.79 -15.98 28.84
C LEU A 123 4.97 -15.04 29.15
#